data_AF-A0AAD5H8Q9-F1
#
_entry.id   AF-A0AAD5H8Q9-F1
#
_cell.length_a   1.000
_cell.length_b   1.000
_cell.length_c   1.000
_cell.angle_alpha   90.00
_cell.angle_beta   90.00
_cell.angle_gamma   90.00
#
_symmetry.space_group_name_H-M   'P 1'
#
loop_
_entity.id
_entity.type
_entity.pdbx_description
1 polymer ?
#
loop_
_entity_poly.entity_id
_entity_poly.type
_entity_poly.pdbx_seq_one_letter_code
_entity_poly.pdbx_strand_id
1 'polypeptide(L)'
;MDLPELGSFESAQPEAFYLGREADELVATADARLVDGQPARKRARQGASSSRPAAAAAAQEPVELEHALQGFQLREVALFLRLVYHPEDAEPGRLQQELISLGGAARLAHQLNAPGVLKNLAAAMLGKVESLDSHSTLAAWLGAAEHCQQDKLRASCMRRLATLLLSNHNSDRGGGPKHKKRNAIGAAMEDVAQLQSSLAAELAAQAGCELVARLGKEVIEQHVVPKARAALQRNADVVIDSVNWSKEQRAYWVGLGDECGAEVHFIWVNTPVETCIERAVERGKQHARQPPQDDSQLPPCLSAKEAPTVIWYYKSHWEDPHLDVGLHSIKVCKTEEDVREVCKWWITELKKRQQAAGKPAVCSERQKSFWGQLWGMLRGSRS
;
A
#
# COMPACT_ATOMS: atom_id res chain seq x y z
N MET A 1 28.15 -25.03 5.61
CA MET A 1 26.89 -25.58 5.09
C MET A 1 26.84 -25.29 3.62
N ASP A 2 26.80 -26.31 2.77
CA ASP A 2 26.64 -26.12 1.33
C ASP A 2 25.15 -25.93 1.03
N LEU A 3 24.76 -24.67 0.77
CA LEU A 3 23.42 -24.35 0.34
C LEU A 3 23.22 -24.70 -1.13
N PRO A 4 21.99 -25.05 -1.55
CA PRO A 4 21.65 -25.14 -2.97
C PRO A 4 21.93 -23.81 -3.69
N GLU A 5 22.17 -23.88 -5.00
CA GLU A 5 22.26 -22.69 -5.84
C GLU A 5 20.94 -21.89 -5.78
N LEU A 6 21.00 -20.57 -5.90
CA LEU A 6 19.80 -19.73 -5.78
C LEU A 6 18.73 -20.09 -6.84
N GLY A 7 19.14 -20.50 -8.04
CA GLY A 7 18.23 -20.96 -9.09
C GLY A 7 17.62 -22.36 -8.88
N SER A 8 18.04 -23.12 -7.86
CA SER A 8 17.54 -24.48 -7.60
C SER A 8 16.39 -24.53 -6.59
N PHE A 9 15.62 -23.45 -6.45
CA PHE A 9 14.48 -23.40 -5.53
C PHE A 9 13.41 -24.43 -5.91
N GLU A 10 13.09 -25.33 -4.98
CA GLU A 10 12.01 -26.31 -5.11
C GLU A 10 10.90 -25.99 -4.11
N SER A 11 9.69 -25.71 -4.61
CA SER A 11 8.56 -25.32 -3.76
C SER A 11 8.05 -26.44 -2.85
N ALA A 12 8.37 -27.70 -3.17
CA ALA A 12 8.04 -28.85 -2.34
C ALA A 12 8.94 -28.98 -1.10
N GLN A 13 10.11 -28.31 -1.09
CA GLN A 13 11.10 -28.34 0.00
C GLN A 13 11.72 -26.95 0.20
N PRO A 14 10.92 -25.93 0.56
CA PRO A 14 11.43 -24.56 0.72
C PRO A 14 12.49 -24.46 1.82
N GLU A 15 12.43 -25.29 2.86
CA GLU A 15 13.41 -25.35 3.95
C GLU A 15 14.83 -25.71 3.48
N ALA A 16 14.95 -26.62 2.51
CA ALA A 16 16.25 -27.00 1.96
C ALA A 16 16.94 -25.81 1.27
N PHE A 17 16.16 -24.83 0.80
CA PHE A 17 16.66 -23.64 0.12
C PHE A 17 17.34 -22.63 1.03
N TYR A 18 16.84 -22.45 2.26
CA TYR A 18 17.35 -21.44 3.21
C TYR A 18 18.05 -22.02 4.44
N LEU A 19 17.88 -23.31 4.75
CA LEU A 19 18.60 -24.01 5.82
C LEU A 19 19.66 -25.01 5.31
N GLY A 20 19.66 -25.32 4.01
CA GLY A 20 20.58 -26.28 3.40
C GLY A 20 20.20 -27.74 3.63
N ARG A 21 21.10 -28.67 3.25
CA ARG A 21 20.88 -30.13 3.34
C ARG A 21 20.88 -30.68 4.77
N GLU A 22 21.33 -29.90 5.75
CA GLU A 22 21.35 -30.25 7.18
C GLU A 22 20.19 -29.57 7.95
N ALA A 23 19.09 -29.26 7.26
CA ALA A 23 17.91 -28.60 7.83
C ALA A 23 17.38 -29.24 9.12
N ASP A 24 17.53 -30.58 9.26
CA ASP A 24 17.10 -31.34 10.42
C ASP A 24 17.77 -30.88 11.74
N GLU A 25 19.01 -30.38 11.69
CA GLU A 25 19.74 -29.90 12.88
C GLU A 25 19.27 -28.52 13.34
N LEU A 26 18.89 -27.63 12.40
CA LEU A 26 18.41 -26.28 12.68
C LEU A 26 16.92 -26.26 13.08
N VAL A 27 16.09 -27.11 12.47
CA VAL A 27 14.67 -27.27 12.86
C VAL A 27 14.55 -27.79 14.31
N ALA A 28 15.55 -28.54 14.79
CA ALA A 28 15.59 -29.01 16.17
C ALA A 28 15.89 -27.89 17.20
N THR A 29 16.41 -26.74 16.78
CA THR A 29 16.80 -25.60 17.65
C THR A 29 15.87 -24.38 17.53
N ALA A 30 14.94 -24.38 16.57
CA ALA A 30 13.96 -23.31 16.44
C ALA A 30 12.84 -23.43 17.50
N ASP A 31 12.76 -22.43 18.39
CA ASP A 31 11.70 -22.33 19.43
C ASP A 31 10.28 -22.12 18.85
N ALA A 32 10.17 -21.85 17.56
CA ALA A 32 8.90 -21.68 16.86
C ALA A 32 8.63 -22.91 15.97
N ARG A 33 7.95 -23.92 16.53
CA ARG A 33 7.29 -24.93 15.70
C ARG A 33 6.04 -24.31 15.07
N LEU A 34 6.01 -24.22 13.74
CA LEU A 34 4.76 -24.07 13.01
C LEU A 34 3.89 -25.28 13.37
N VAL A 35 2.86 -25.07 14.18
CA VAL A 35 1.91 -26.14 14.53
C VAL A 35 0.95 -26.27 13.36
N ASP A 36 1.34 -27.10 12.39
CA ASP A 36 0.42 -27.52 11.34
C ASP A 36 -0.76 -28.27 11.98
N GLY A 37 -1.96 -27.75 11.72
CA GLY A 37 -3.21 -28.32 12.21
C GLY A 37 -3.48 -29.69 11.60
N GLN A 38 -3.04 -30.75 12.27
CA GLN A 38 -3.60 -32.09 12.11
C GLN A 38 -4.22 -32.57 13.43
N PRO A 39 -5.41 -33.22 13.39
CA PRO A 39 -6.11 -33.62 14.59
C PRO A 39 -5.34 -34.73 15.30
N ALA A 40 -5.05 -34.49 16.58
CA ALA A 40 -4.37 -35.40 17.47
C ALA A 40 -5.00 -36.82 17.44
N ARG A 41 -4.26 -37.79 16.87
CA ARG A 41 -4.48 -39.20 17.14
C ARG A 41 -3.33 -39.76 17.98
N LYS A 42 -3.64 -39.93 19.26
CA LYS A 42 -3.13 -40.92 20.23
C LYS A 42 -1.71 -41.45 19.98
N ARG A 43 -0.78 -41.10 20.87
CA ARG A 43 0.11 -42.09 21.49
C ARG A 43 0.60 -41.63 22.86
N ALA A 44 0.12 -42.32 23.88
CA ALA A 44 0.69 -42.32 25.22
C ALA A 44 1.86 -43.31 25.28
N ARG A 45 2.96 -42.90 25.91
CA ARG A 45 3.89 -43.66 26.79
C ARG A 45 5.12 -42.77 27.07
N GLN A 46 5.17 -42.11 28.23
CA GLN A 46 5.88 -42.55 29.44
C GLN A 46 7.41 -42.64 29.29
N GLY A 47 8.15 -41.81 30.06
CA GLY A 47 9.55 -42.06 30.41
C GLY A 47 10.36 -40.85 30.87
N ALA A 48 10.52 -40.72 32.20
CA ALA A 48 11.68 -40.18 32.93
C ALA A 48 11.99 -38.66 32.95
N SER A 49 11.51 -38.02 34.03
CA SER A 49 12.31 -37.28 35.04
C SER A 49 13.64 -36.62 34.62
N SER A 50 13.63 -35.29 34.49
CA SER A 50 14.62 -34.47 35.21
C SER A 50 13.98 -33.14 35.62
N SER A 51 14.09 -32.84 36.92
CA SER A 51 13.59 -31.65 37.58
C SER A 51 14.53 -30.46 37.34
N ARG A 52 14.03 -29.38 36.73
CA ARG A 52 14.65 -28.06 36.79
C ARG A 52 13.57 -26.99 36.96
N PRO A 53 13.71 -26.03 37.88
CA PRO A 53 12.59 -25.21 38.33
C PRO A 53 12.14 -24.26 37.22
N ALA A 54 10.83 -24.28 36.96
CA ALA A 54 10.12 -23.40 36.06
C ALA A 54 10.24 -21.95 36.55
N ALA A 55 11.22 -21.22 36.03
CA ALA A 55 11.28 -19.77 36.13
C ALA A 55 10.53 -19.19 34.92
N ALA A 56 9.28 -18.77 35.16
CA ALA A 56 8.55 -17.75 34.41
C ALA A 56 8.83 -17.68 32.89
N ALA A 57 8.49 -18.73 32.16
CA ALA A 57 8.20 -18.57 30.74
C ALA A 57 6.88 -17.80 30.65
N ALA A 58 6.99 -16.47 30.50
CA ALA A 58 5.87 -15.66 30.09
C ALA A 58 5.26 -16.33 28.86
N ALA A 59 4.00 -16.72 28.95
CA ALA A 59 3.23 -17.21 27.82
C ALA A 59 3.15 -16.06 26.80
N GLN A 60 4.17 -15.97 25.93
CA GLN A 60 4.11 -15.16 24.74
C GLN A 60 3.01 -15.77 23.89
N GLU A 61 1.96 -15.00 23.64
CA GLU A 61 0.94 -15.38 22.65
C GLU A 61 1.67 -15.75 21.35
N PRO A 62 1.29 -16.86 20.71
CA PRO A 62 1.92 -17.27 19.46
C PRO A 62 1.83 -16.12 18.46
N VAL A 63 2.99 -15.61 18.03
CA VAL A 63 3.05 -14.58 16.99
C VAL A 63 2.57 -15.21 15.69
N GLU A 64 1.36 -14.85 15.26
CA GLU A 64 0.77 -15.33 14.01
C GLU A 64 1.52 -14.74 12.81
N LEU A 65 2.51 -15.49 12.31
CA LEU A 65 3.30 -15.11 11.13
C LEU A 65 2.48 -15.16 9.83
N GLU A 66 1.36 -15.88 9.81
CA GLU A 66 0.52 -16.05 8.62
C GLU A 66 0.05 -14.71 8.04
N HIS A 67 -0.35 -13.78 8.90
CA HIS A 67 -0.81 -12.47 8.44
C HIS A 67 0.36 -11.64 7.89
N ALA A 68 1.55 -11.75 8.48
CA ALA A 68 2.73 -11.01 8.03
C ALA A 68 3.24 -11.50 6.66
N LEU A 69 3.01 -12.77 6.32
CA LEU A 69 3.42 -13.38 5.06
C LEU A 69 2.33 -13.31 3.96
N GLN A 70 1.15 -12.78 4.27
CA GLN A 70 0.05 -12.69 3.32
C GLN A 70 0.41 -11.77 2.13
N GLY A 71 0.30 -12.32 0.91
CA GLY A 71 0.60 -11.60 -0.33
C GLY A 71 2.04 -11.71 -0.83
N PHE A 72 2.85 -12.56 -0.21
CA PHE A 72 4.19 -12.91 -0.70
C PHE A 72 4.20 -14.31 -1.30
N GLN A 73 4.96 -14.48 -2.38
CA GLN A 73 5.20 -15.81 -2.94
C GLN A 73 6.15 -16.59 -2.05
N LEU A 74 6.00 -17.91 -2.01
CA LEU A 74 6.87 -18.79 -1.20
C LEU A 74 8.36 -18.58 -1.51
N ARG A 75 8.70 -18.31 -2.78
CA ARG A 75 10.08 -18.01 -3.20
C ARG A 75 10.61 -16.70 -2.63
N GLU A 76 9.77 -15.66 -2.51
CA GLU A 76 10.14 -14.38 -1.92
C GLU A 76 10.40 -14.52 -0.42
N VAL A 77 9.57 -15.32 0.27
CA VAL A 77 9.73 -15.66 1.69
C VAL A 77 11.00 -16.48 1.91
N ALA A 78 11.23 -17.51 1.10
CA ALA A 78 12.42 -18.36 1.20
C ALA A 78 13.71 -17.58 0.93
N LEU A 79 13.67 -16.67 -0.06
CA LEU A 79 14.79 -15.77 -0.35
C LEU A 79 15.07 -14.82 0.82
N PHE A 80 14.03 -14.22 1.41
CA PHE A 80 14.18 -13.40 2.61
C PHE A 80 14.83 -14.19 3.76
N LEU A 81 14.31 -15.38 4.08
CA LEU A 81 14.85 -16.22 5.14
C LEU A 81 16.31 -16.61 4.88
N ARG A 82 16.65 -16.95 3.63
CA ARG A 82 18.03 -17.23 3.25
C ARG A 82 18.95 -16.05 3.55
N LEU A 83 18.53 -14.82 3.25
CA LEU A 83 19.33 -13.63 3.54
C LEU A 83 19.36 -13.24 5.02
N VAL A 84 18.40 -13.71 5.83
CA VAL A 84 18.44 -13.60 7.29
C VAL A 84 19.52 -14.51 7.86
N TYR A 85 19.58 -15.77 7.41
CA TYR A 85 20.55 -16.76 7.92
C TYR A 85 21.93 -16.64 7.25
N HIS A 86 21.98 -16.20 5.99
CA HIS A 86 23.16 -16.15 5.12
C HIS A 86 23.25 -14.79 4.41
N PRO A 87 23.55 -13.70 5.13
CA PRO A 87 23.61 -12.35 4.55
C PRO A 87 24.67 -12.20 3.44
N GLU A 88 25.70 -13.05 3.42
CA GLU A 88 26.72 -13.14 2.36
C GLU A 88 26.14 -13.50 0.99
N ASP A 89 24.98 -14.17 0.94
CA ASP A 89 24.32 -14.49 -0.32
C ASP A 89 23.65 -13.27 -0.97
N ALA A 90 23.66 -12.11 -0.31
CA ALA A 90 23.19 -10.85 -0.89
C ALA A 90 24.16 -10.23 -1.92
N GLU A 91 25.25 -10.91 -2.27
CA GLU A 91 26.15 -10.46 -3.34
C GLU A 91 25.40 -10.30 -4.68
N PRO A 92 25.56 -9.17 -5.39
CA PRO A 92 24.82 -8.90 -6.64
C PRO A 92 24.99 -10.00 -7.70
N GLY A 93 26.14 -10.68 -7.74
CA GLY A 93 26.39 -11.78 -8.68
C GLY A 93 25.54 -13.02 -8.41
N ARG A 94 25.31 -13.34 -7.14
CA ARG A 94 24.55 -14.52 -6.70
C ARG A 94 23.05 -14.31 -6.92
N LEU A 95 22.55 -13.10 -6.63
CA LEU A 95 21.14 -12.74 -6.77
C LEU A 95 20.66 -12.56 -8.23
N GLN A 96 21.54 -12.76 -9.23
CA GLN A 96 21.19 -12.61 -10.65
C GLN A 96 20.06 -13.55 -11.10
N GLN A 97 19.95 -14.72 -10.49
CA GLN A 97 18.89 -15.69 -10.82
C GLN A 97 17.55 -15.38 -10.12
N GLU A 98 17.56 -14.45 -9.16
CA GLU A 98 16.43 -14.12 -8.30
C GLU A 98 15.81 -12.75 -8.59
N LEU A 99 16.18 -12.12 -9.72
CA LEU A 99 15.79 -10.72 -10.01
C LEU A 99 14.29 -10.46 -9.90
N ILE A 100 13.45 -11.44 -10.25
CA ILE A 100 11.99 -11.34 -10.15
C ILE A 100 11.52 -11.28 -8.69
N SER A 101 12.14 -12.08 -7.82
CA SER A 101 11.77 -12.25 -6.40
C SER A 101 12.32 -11.15 -5.48
N LEU A 102 13.34 -10.40 -5.92
CA LEU A 102 14.01 -9.38 -5.08
C LEU A 102 13.07 -8.27 -4.59
N GLY A 103 12.12 -7.85 -5.43
CA GLY A 103 11.15 -6.81 -5.05
C GLY A 103 10.26 -7.25 -3.89
N GLY A 104 9.76 -8.48 -3.93
CA GLY A 104 8.95 -9.05 -2.85
C GLY A 104 9.77 -9.29 -1.58
N ALA A 105 10.98 -9.83 -1.71
CA ALA A 105 11.88 -10.04 -0.56
C ALA A 105 12.23 -8.71 0.14
N ALA A 106 12.42 -7.61 -0.61
CA ALA A 106 12.68 -6.29 -0.04
C ALA A 106 11.46 -5.74 0.72
N ARG A 107 10.25 -5.86 0.15
CA ARG A 107 9.01 -5.48 0.85
C ARG A 107 8.82 -6.29 2.13
N LEU A 108 9.09 -7.59 2.10
CA LEU A 108 9.00 -8.45 3.27
C LEU A 108 10.01 -8.05 4.36
N ALA A 109 11.26 -7.76 3.97
CA ALA A 109 12.28 -7.26 4.89
C ALA A 109 11.88 -5.92 5.55
N HIS A 110 11.22 -5.03 4.80
CA HIS A 110 10.68 -3.79 5.36
C HIS A 110 9.53 -4.06 6.35
N GLN A 111 8.58 -4.91 5.97
CA GLN A 111 7.41 -5.25 6.78
C GLN A 111 7.78 -5.94 8.10
N LEU A 112 8.80 -6.81 8.09
CA LEU A 112 9.31 -7.50 9.28
C LEU A 112 10.39 -6.70 10.03
N ASN A 113 10.63 -5.44 9.65
CA ASN A 113 11.62 -4.56 10.26
C ASN A 113 13.03 -5.18 10.33
N ALA A 114 13.50 -5.73 9.21
CA ALA A 114 14.82 -6.34 9.04
C ALA A 114 15.76 -5.42 8.23
N PRO A 115 16.27 -4.31 8.82
CA PRO A 115 16.98 -3.27 8.08
C PRO A 115 18.31 -3.74 7.47
N GLY A 116 18.98 -4.72 8.07
CA GLY A 116 20.21 -5.31 7.52
C GLY A 116 19.96 -6.01 6.19
N VAL A 117 18.91 -6.84 6.13
CA VAL A 117 18.51 -7.56 4.91
C VAL A 117 18.03 -6.57 3.85
N LEU A 118 17.20 -5.59 4.23
CA LEU A 118 16.71 -4.57 3.30
C LEU A 118 17.87 -3.75 2.69
N LYS A 119 18.85 -3.35 3.49
CA LYS A 119 20.04 -2.63 3.00
C LYS A 119 20.82 -3.45 1.98
N ASN A 120 21.02 -4.73 2.25
CA ASN A 120 21.76 -5.63 1.37
C ASN A 120 21.01 -5.86 0.05
N LEU A 121 19.70 -6.10 0.12
CA LEU A 121 18.83 -6.22 -1.06
C LEU A 121 18.84 -4.95 -1.91
N ALA A 122 18.68 -3.77 -1.29
CA ALA A 122 18.69 -2.50 -2.01
C ALA A 122 20.03 -2.25 -2.72
N ALA A 123 21.15 -2.59 -2.08
CA ALA A 123 22.48 -2.49 -2.68
C ALA A 123 22.64 -3.44 -3.88
N ALA A 124 22.18 -4.69 -3.75
CA ALA A 124 22.22 -5.68 -4.83
C ALA A 124 21.37 -5.26 -6.03
N MET A 125 20.14 -4.81 -5.77
CA MET A 125 19.24 -4.28 -6.79
C MET A 125 19.89 -3.09 -7.49
N LEU A 126 20.42 -2.11 -6.75
CA LEU A 126 21.06 -0.92 -7.32
C LEU A 126 22.21 -1.28 -8.28
N GLY A 127 23.03 -2.26 -7.92
CA GLY A 127 24.13 -2.74 -8.76
C GLY A 127 23.70 -3.43 -10.06
N LYS A 128 22.41 -3.75 -10.21
CA LYS A 128 21.86 -4.47 -11.37
C LYS A 128 20.88 -3.67 -12.20
N VAL A 129 20.37 -2.53 -11.71
CA VAL A 129 19.40 -1.69 -12.42
C VAL A 129 19.83 -1.42 -13.87
N GLU A 130 21.09 -1.04 -14.10
CA GLU A 130 21.59 -0.71 -15.45
C GLU A 130 21.65 -1.90 -16.41
N SER A 131 21.66 -3.13 -15.88
CA SER A 131 21.67 -4.36 -16.67
C SER A 131 20.28 -4.94 -16.94
N LEU A 132 19.22 -4.32 -16.40
CA LEU A 132 17.86 -4.78 -16.61
C LEU A 132 17.28 -4.24 -17.91
N ASP A 133 16.76 -5.15 -18.74
CA ASP A 133 16.06 -4.83 -19.98
C ASP A 133 14.54 -5.07 -19.90
N SER A 134 14.08 -5.64 -18.77
CA SER A 134 12.68 -5.96 -18.53
C SER A 134 11.93 -4.79 -17.89
N HIS A 135 10.93 -4.26 -18.59
CA HIS A 135 10.05 -3.21 -18.10
C HIS A 135 9.25 -3.66 -16.86
N SER A 136 8.75 -4.90 -16.85
CA SER A 136 7.95 -5.43 -15.74
C SER A 136 8.79 -5.63 -14.48
N THR A 137 10.04 -6.09 -14.62
CA THR A 137 10.97 -6.24 -13.49
C THR A 137 11.35 -4.89 -12.90
N LEU A 138 11.65 -3.90 -13.75
CA LEU A 138 11.94 -2.53 -13.31
C LEU A 138 10.74 -1.86 -12.64
N ALA A 139 9.52 -2.09 -13.13
CA ALA A 139 8.31 -1.58 -12.50
C ALA A 139 8.07 -2.23 -11.12
N ALA A 140 8.27 -3.55 -11.00
CA ALA A 140 8.17 -4.24 -9.72
C ALA A 140 9.22 -3.73 -8.71
N TRP A 141 10.45 -3.49 -9.16
CA TRP A 141 11.53 -2.94 -8.33
C TRP A 141 11.27 -1.49 -7.93
N LEU A 142 10.69 -0.69 -8.84
CA LEU A 142 10.27 0.67 -8.55
C LEU A 142 9.20 0.70 -7.45
N GLY A 143 8.16 -0.12 -7.56
CA GLY A 143 7.12 -0.23 -6.54
C GLY A 143 7.66 -0.72 -5.19
N ALA A 144 8.60 -1.67 -5.20
CA ALA A 144 9.30 -2.10 -3.98
C ALA A 144 10.15 -0.97 -3.36
N ALA A 145 10.88 -0.21 -4.18
CA ALA A 145 11.70 0.91 -3.72
C ALA A 145 10.87 2.03 -3.10
N GLU A 146 9.72 2.35 -3.69
CA GLU A 146 8.77 3.32 -3.13
C GLU A 146 8.21 2.85 -1.78
N HIS A 147 7.74 1.60 -1.73
CA HIS A 147 7.20 1.02 -0.51
C HIS A 147 8.23 0.99 0.64
N CYS A 148 9.48 0.65 0.33
CA CYS A 148 10.56 0.52 1.30
C CYS A 148 11.35 1.82 1.53
N GLN A 149 10.90 2.95 0.96
CA GLN A 149 11.54 4.27 1.06
C GLN A 149 13.03 4.26 0.64
N GLN A 150 13.35 3.55 -0.45
CA GLN A 150 14.69 3.43 -1.02
C GLN A 150 14.90 4.42 -2.18
N ASP A 151 15.07 5.70 -1.87
CA ASP A 151 15.11 6.78 -2.88
C ASP A 151 16.16 6.59 -3.98
N LYS A 152 17.36 6.11 -3.62
CA LYS A 152 18.44 5.85 -4.59
C LYS A 152 18.10 4.76 -5.58
N LEU A 153 17.43 3.71 -5.10
CA LEU A 153 16.97 2.61 -5.94
C LEU A 153 15.81 3.07 -6.83
N ARG A 154 14.85 3.82 -6.26
CA ARG A 154 13.73 4.43 -6.97
C ARG A 154 14.22 5.28 -8.15
N ALA A 155 15.09 6.25 -7.89
CA ALA A 155 15.64 7.14 -8.92
C ALA A 155 16.39 6.38 -10.02
N SER A 156 17.13 5.34 -9.67
CA SER A 156 17.83 4.51 -10.66
C SER A 156 16.87 3.69 -11.51
N CYS A 157 15.83 3.08 -10.92
CA CYS A 157 14.81 2.34 -11.67
C CYS A 157 14.06 3.25 -12.63
N MET A 158 13.66 4.45 -12.20
CA MET A 158 12.99 5.45 -13.06
C MET A 158 13.88 5.86 -14.24
N ARG A 159 15.15 6.19 -13.98
CA ARG A 159 16.10 6.56 -15.04
C ARG A 159 16.27 5.45 -16.06
N ARG A 160 16.46 4.21 -15.62
CA ARG A 160 16.61 3.06 -16.51
C ARG A 160 15.35 2.80 -17.34
N LEU A 161 14.18 2.84 -16.71
CA LEU A 161 12.90 2.66 -17.39
C LEU A 161 12.71 3.73 -18.48
N ALA A 162 13.00 5.00 -18.16
CA ALA A 162 12.97 6.08 -19.14
C ALA A 162 13.96 5.84 -20.30
N THR A 163 15.17 5.37 -20.02
CA THR A 163 16.16 5.01 -21.06
C THR A 163 15.65 3.88 -21.96
N LEU A 164 15.05 2.82 -21.41
CA LEU A 164 14.50 1.72 -22.21
C LEU A 164 13.34 2.20 -23.10
N LEU A 165 12.44 3.02 -22.57
CA LEU A 165 11.31 3.58 -23.33
C LEU A 165 11.79 4.48 -24.49
N LEU A 166 12.81 5.32 -24.24
CA LEU A 166 13.40 6.16 -25.28
C LEU A 166 14.21 5.37 -26.32
N SER A 167 14.83 4.27 -25.91
CA SER A 167 15.62 3.41 -26.81
C SER A 167 14.72 2.63 -27.77
N ASN A 168 13.63 2.06 -27.27
CA ASN A 168 12.60 1.40 -28.09
C ASN A 168 11.96 2.36 -29.10
N HIS A 169 11.81 3.63 -28.74
CA HIS A 169 11.30 4.66 -29.64
C HIS A 169 12.26 4.99 -30.80
N ASN A 170 13.57 4.88 -30.60
CA ASN A 170 14.57 5.19 -31.62
C ASN A 170 14.78 4.05 -32.62
N SER A 171 14.60 2.79 -32.21
CA SER A 171 14.58 1.62 -33.12
C SER A 171 13.39 1.64 -34.08
N ASP A 172 12.24 2.21 -33.70
CA ASP A 172 11.03 2.35 -34.53
C ASP A 172 11.06 3.53 -35.52
N ARG A 173 12.16 4.29 -35.58
CA ARG A 173 12.33 5.38 -36.57
C ARG A 173 12.78 4.89 -37.95
N GLY A 174 13.09 3.60 -38.12
CA GLY A 174 13.35 2.97 -39.41
C GLY A 174 12.09 2.51 -40.15
N GLY A 175 11.42 3.42 -40.88
CA GLY A 175 10.68 3.04 -42.11
C GLY A 175 9.20 2.59 -42.06
N GLY A 176 8.40 2.93 -41.05
CA GLY A 176 6.96 2.57 -41.00
C GLY A 176 5.96 3.75 -41.09
N PRO A 177 4.78 3.58 -41.72
CA PRO A 177 3.83 4.66 -42.01
C PRO A 177 3.24 5.31 -40.74
N LYS A 178 3.11 6.64 -40.79
CA LYS A 178 2.89 7.58 -39.66
C LYS A 178 1.62 7.37 -38.82
N HIS A 179 0.69 6.51 -39.22
CA HIS A 179 -0.58 6.32 -38.50
C HIS A 179 -0.54 5.35 -37.31
N LYS A 180 0.50 4.51 -37.17
CA LYS A 180 0.64 3.61 -36.00
C LYS A 180 1.33 4.25 -34.78
N LYS A 181 1.99 5.40 -34.93
CA LYS A 181 2.82 6.03 -33.88
C LYS A 181 2.05 6.56 -32.66
N ARG A 182 0.78 6.89 -32.80
CA ARG A 182 -0.04 7.41 -31.69
C ARG A 182 -0.52 6.32 -30.73
N ASN A 183 -0.56 5.06 -31.17
CA ASN A 183 -1.09 3.95 -30.39
C ASN A 183 -0.04 3.33 -29.45
N ALA A 184 1.25 3.43 -29.74
CA ALA A 184 2.30 2.81 -28.91
C ALA A 184 2.57 3.58 -27.61
N ILE A 185 2.55 4.92 -27.64
CA ILE A 185 2.65 5.74 -26.43
C ILE A 185 1.38 5.62 -25.60
N GLY A 186 0.21 5.57 -26.26
CA GLY A 186 -1.06 5.25 -25.61
C GLY A 186 -0.97 3.92 -24.89
N ALA A 187 -0.59 2.85 -25.58
CA ALA A 187 -0.46 1.52 -25.01
C ALA A 187 0.56 1.45 -23.85
N ALA A 188 1.72 2.09 -23.95
CA ALA A 188 2.71 2.09 -22.87
C ALA A 188 2.25 2.89 -21.65
N MET A 189 1.55 4.01 -21.84
CA MET A 189 0.94 4.77 -20.73
C MET A 189 -0.26 4.04 -20.14
N GLU A 190 -1.00 3.31 -20.96
CA GLU A 190 -2.14 2.47 -20.58
C GLU A 190 -1.65 1.24 -19.80
N ASP A 191 -0.53 0.62 -20.19
CA ASP A 191 0.15 -0.45 -19.44
C ASP A 191 0.67 0.05 -18.08
N VAL A 192 1.27 1.25 -18.01
CA VAL A 192 1.71 1.86 -16.75
C VAL A 192 0.51 2.21 -15.87
N ALA A 193 -0.56 2.76 -16.43
CA ALA A 193 -1.80 3.05 -15.70
C ALA A 193 -2.51 1.77 -15.23
N GLN A 194 -2.47 0.70 -16.03
CA GLN A 194 -3.05 -0.60 -15.71
C GLN A 194 -2.22 -1.34 -14.65
N LEU A 195 -0.90 -1.21 -14.66
CA LEU A 195 0.00 -1.71 -13.61
C LEU A 195 -0.15 -0.92 -12.30
N GLN A 196 -0.27 0.41 -12.36
CA GLN A 196 -0.59 1.25 -11.20
C GLN A 196 -1.98 0.92 -10.64
N SER A 197 -2.96 0.65 -11.51
CA SER A 197 -4.30 0.23 -11.11
C SER A 197 -4.34 -1.18 -10.53
N SER A 198 -3.53 -2.11 -11.05
CA SER A 198 -3.42 -3.48 -10.54
C SER A 198 -2.72 -3.52 -9.19
N LEU A 199 -1.64 -2.74 -9.04
CA LEU A 199 -0.94 -2.57 -7.76
C LEU A 199 -1.83 -1.88 -6.72
N ALA A 200 -2.61 -0.86 -7.11
CA ALA A 200 -3.60 -0.24 -6.24
C ALA A 200 -4.75 -1.21 -5.87
N ALA A 201 -5.21 -2.05 -6.79
CA ALA A 201 -6.26 -3.04 -6.56
C ALA A 201 -5.81 -4.21 -5.67
N GLU A 202 -4.56 -4.68 -5.81
CA GLU A 202 -3.93 -5.65 -4.89
C GLU A 202 -3.70 -5.04 -3.50
N LEU A 203 -3.21 -3.80 -3.43
CA LEU A 203 -3.04 -3.07 -2.17
C LEU A 203 -4.38 -2.76 -1.48
N ALA A 204 -5.48 -2.61 -2.24
CA ALA A 204 -6.84 -2.41 -1.74
C ALA A 204 -7.50 -3.72 -1.28
N ALA A 205 -7.24 -4.85 -1.96
CA ALA A 205 -7.73 -6.18 -1.57
C ALA A 205 -7.21 -6.62 -0.18
N GLN A 206 -6.04 -6.12 0.23
CA GLN A 206 -5.46 -6.41 1.55
C GLN A 206 -5.91 -5.47 2.68
N ALA A 207 -6.60 -4.35 2.40
CA ALA A 207 -6.79 -3.27 3.38
C ALA A 207 -8.21 -3.13 3.96
N GLY A 208 -9.23 -3.75 3.36
CA GLY A 208 -10.62 -3.68 3.83
C GLY A 208 -11.29 -2.30 3.77
N CYS A 209 -10.57 -1.25 3.36
CA CYS A 209 -11.11 0.08 3.04
C CYS A 209 -10.34 0.68 1.85
N GLU A 210 -11.04 1.23 0.87
CA GLU A 210 -10.45 1.87 -0.33
C GLU A 210 -10.62 3.39 -0.25
N LEU A 211 -9.50 4.13 -0.25
CA LEU A 211 -9.48 5.59 -0.33
C LEU A 211 -9.40 6.00 -1.80
N VAL A 212 -10.35 6.81 -2.27
CA VAL A 212 -10.36 7.26 -3.65
C VAL A 212 -10.23 8.79 -3.71
N ALA A 213 -9.16 9.26 -4.36
CA ALA A 213 -8.73 10.65 -4.34
C ALA A 213 -9.33 11.53 -5.45
N ARG A 214 -9.16 12.84 -5.24
CA ARG A 214 -9.70 14.00 -5.96
C ARG A 214 -9.31 14.06 -7.44
N LEU A 215 -10.29 14.05 -8.35
CA LEU A 215 -10.10 14.23 -9.79
C LEU A 215 -11.24 15.08 -10.40
N GLY A 216 -11.10 15.59 -11.64
CA GLY A 216 -12.16 16.33 -12.35
C GLY A 216 -13.35 15.44 -12.71
N LYS A 217 -14.53 16.00 -13.06
CA LYS A 217 -15.79 15.25 -13.29
C LYS A 217 -15.62 14.03 -14.23
N GLU A 218 -14.97 14.22 -15.38
CA GLU A 218 -14.70 13.13 -16.35
C GLU A 218 -13.81 12.02 -15.74
N VAL A 219 -12.84 12.43 -14.94
CA VAL A 219 -11.88 11.52 -14.31
C VAL A 219 -12.51 10.79 -13.10
N ILE A 220 -13.47 11.43 -12.41
CA ILE A 220 -14.28 10.78 -11.36
C ILE A 220 -15.06 9.62 -11.97
N GLU A 221 -15.82 9.88 -13.03
CA GLU A 221 -16.65 8.86 -13.68
C GLU A 221 -15.81 7.72 -14.28
N GLN A 222 -14.66 8.03 -14.88
CA GLN A 222 -13.82 7.03 -15.53
C GLN A 222 -12.95 6.21 -14.56
N HIS A 223 -12.51 6.77 -13.44
CA HIS A 223 -11.49 6.12 -12.59
C HIS A 223 -11.90 5.95 -11.12
N VAL A 224 -12.67 6.87 -10.56
CA VAL A 224 -13.05 6.83 -9.13
C VAL A 224 -14.23 5.89 -8.93
N VAL A 225 -15.23 5.98 -9.81
CA VAL A 225 -16.49 5.25 -9.67
C VAL A 225 -16.33 3.74 -9.88
N PRO A 226 -15.60 3.24 -10.90
CA PRO A 226 -15.37 1.81 -11.05
C PRO A 226 -14.66 1.21 -9.83
N LYS A 227 -13.72 1.96 -9.22
CA LYS A 227 -12.98 1.53 -8.02
C LYS A 227 -13.88 1.48 -6.79
N ALA A 228 -14.60 2.57 -6.52
CA ALA A 228 -15.57 2.63 -5.42
C ALA A 228 -16.62 1.51 -5.55
N ARG A 229 -17.15 1.28 -6.76
CA ARG A 229 -18.09 0.19 -7.05
C ARG A 229 -17.49 -1.18 -6.76
N ALA A 230 -16.28 -1.46 -7.28
CA ALA A 230 -15.61 -2.74 -7.06
C ALA A 230 -15.27 -2.99 -5.58
N ALA A 231 -14.96 -1.94 -4.81
CA ALA A 231 -14.78 -2.02 -3.37
C ALA A 231 -16.08 -2.38 -2.65
N LEU A 232 -17.16 -1.65 -2.93
CA LEU A 232 -18.47 -1.89 -2.33
C LEU A 232 -19.01 -3.29 -2.66
N GLN A 233 -18.85 -3.76 -3.90
CA GLN A 233 -19.23 -5.12 -4.31
C GLN A 233 -18.45 -6.22 -3.55
N ARG A 234 -17.28 -5.90 -3.00
CA ARG A 234 -16.49 -6.78 -2.14
C ARG A 234 -16.84 -6.63 -0.65
N ASN A 235 -17.93 -5.93 -0.31
CA ASN A 235 -18.30 -5.55 1.05
C ASN A 235 -17.18 -4.80 1.79
N ALA A 236 -16.45 -3.93 1.09
CA ALA A 236 -15.48 -3.03 1.70
C ALA A 236 -16.09 -1.63 1.89
N ASP A 237 -15.73 -0.95 2.97
CA ASP A 237 -16.10 0.44 3.17
C ASP A 237 -15.24 1.35 2.26
N VAL A 238 -15.84 2.41 1.73
CA VAL A 238 -15.19 3.36 0.82
C VAL A 238 -15.23 4.75 1.39
N VAL A 239 -14.11 5.47 1.31
CA VAL A 239 -14.05 6.90 1.64
C VAL A 239 -13.81 7.70 0.38
N ILE A 240 -14.74 8.62 0.09
CA ILE A 240 -14.65 9.54 -1.04
C ILE A 240 -14.07 10.87 -0.55
N ASP A 241 -12.79 11.12 -0.86
CA ASP A 241 -12.12 12.37 -0.54
C ASP A 241 -12.26 13.38 -1.69
N SER A 242 -13.44 14.00 -1.73
CA SER A 242 -13.79 15.05 -2.70
C SER A 242 -14.60 16.16 -2.03
N VAL A 243 -14.65 17.32 -2.67
CA VAL A 243 -15.27 18.51 -2.08
C VAL A 243 -16.80 18.40 -2.02
N ASN A 244 -17.42 17.63 -2.92
CA ASN A 244 -18.86 17.27 -2.90
C ASN A 244 -19.80 18.44 -2.53
N TRP A 245 -19.58 19.60 -3.16
CA TRP A 245 -20.15 20.87 -2.73
C TRP A 245 -21.62 21.04 -3.09
N SER A 246 -22.13 20.32 -4.09
CA SER A 246 -23.52 20.41 -4.55
C SER A 246 -24.36 19.19 -4.17
N LYS A 247 -25.68 19.36 -4.15
CA LYS A 247 -26.67 18.29 -3.97
C LYS A 247 -26.52 17.21 -5.03
N GLU A 248 -26.30 17.60 -6.30
CA GLU A 248 -26.12 16.67 -7.42
C GLU A 248 -24.90 15.75 -7.22
N GLN A 249 -23.76 16.30 -6.82
CA GLN A 249 -22.56 15.50 -6.55
C GLN A 249 -22.77 14.50 -5.41
N ARG A 250 -23.51 14.90 -4.36
CA ARG A 250 -23.82 13.99 -3.24
C ARG A 250 -24.83 12.92 -3.64
N ALA A 251 -25.87 13.29 -4.40
CA ALA A 251 -26.87 12.37 -4.93
C ALA A 251 -26.25 11.28 -5.80
N TYR A 252 -25.20 11.62 -6.55
CA TYR A 252 -24.43 10.66 -7.33
C TYR A 252 -23.84 9.53 -6.46
N TRP A 253 -23.19 9.88 -5.36
CA TRP A 253 -22.62 8.90 -4.44
C TRP A 253 -23.68 8.10 -3.68
N VAL A 254 -24.82 8.73 -3.37
CA VAL A 254 -25.99 8.03 -2.81
C VAL A 254 -26.50 6.98 -3.79
N GLY A 255 -26.69 7.34 -5.06
CA GLY A 255 -27.11 6.39 -6.09
C GLY A 255 -26.15 5.20 -6.23
N LEU A 256 -24.84 5.44 -6.19
CA LEU A 256 -23.85 4.35 -6.17
C LEU A 256 -23.98 3.47 -4.91
N GLY A 257 -24.24 4.10 -3.75
CA GLY A 257 -24.50 3.40 -2.49
C GLY A 257 -25.73 2.50 -2.59
N ASP A 258 -26.85 3.04 -3.06
CA ASP A 258 -28.11 2.32 -3.25
C ASP A 258 -27.94 1.13 -4.22
N GLU A 259 -27.26 1.34 -5.35
CA GLU A 259 -26.93 0.29 -6.31
C GLU A 259 -26.11 -0.86 -5.71
N CYS A 260 -25.28 -0.56 -4.71
CA CYS A 260 -24.42 -1.53 -4.03
C CYS A 260 -25.01 -2.00 -2.68
N GLY A 261 -26.19 -1.54 -2.28
CA GLY A 261 -26.78 -1.84 -0.97
C GLY A 261 -25.97 -1.28 0.21
N ALA A 262 -25.28 -0.16 0.02
CA ALA A 262 -24.40 0.46 1.00
C ALA A 262 -24.98 1.75 1.59
N GLU A 263 -24.84 1.93 2.91
CA GLU A 263 -25.23 3.16 3.60
C GLU A 263 -24.23 4.29 3.33
N VAL A 264 -24.73 5.45 2.89
CA VAL A 264 -23.88 6.62 2.61
C VAL A 264 -23.95 7.61 3.76
N HIS A 265 -22.82 7.80 4.45
CA HIS A 265 -22.68 8.77 5.54
C HIS A 265 -21.88 9.99 5.04
N PHE A 266 -22.34 11.20 5.38
CA PHE A 266 -21.66 12.43 5.02
C PHE A 266 -20.96 13.06 6.23
N ILE A 267 -19.66 13.32 6.11
CA ILE A 267 -18.87 14.03 7.11
C ILE A 267 -18.64 15.45 6.61
N TRP A 268 -19.37 16.40 7.18
CA TRP A 268 -19.24 17.81 6.85
C TRP A 268 -18.22 18.49 7.76
N VAL A 269 -17.02 18.70 7.25
CA VAL A 269 -16.02 19.54 7.93
C VAL A 269 -16.34 21.02 7.69
N ASN A 270 -17.16 21.60 8.57
CA ASN A 270 -17.62 22.99 8.50
C ASN A 270 -16.56 23.95 9.06
N THR A 271 -15.40 23.98 8.42
CA THR A 271 -14.31 24.91 8.75
C THR A 271 -14.59 26.28 8.12
N PRO A 272 -14.40 27.40 8.85
CA PRO A 272 -14.53 28.75 8.29
C PRO A 272 -13.66 28.95 7.04
N VAL A 273 -14.15 29.76 6.09
CA VAL A 273 -13.49 30.01 4.80
C VAL A 273 -12.10 30.59 5.00
N GLU A 274 -11.97 31.53 5.93
CA GLU A 274 -10.73 32.22 6.29
C GLU A 274 -9.70 31.19 6.78
N THR A 275 -10.11 30.28 7.67
CA THR A 275 -9.26 29.20 8.16
C THR A 275 -8.86 28.22 7.05
N CYS A 276 -9.76 27.92 6.12
CA CYS A 276 -9.44 27.09 4.95
C CYS A 276 -8.37 27.76 4.07
N ILE A 277 -8.48 29.08 3.84
CA ILE A 277 -7.51 29.87 3.08
C ILE A 277 -6.16 29.86 3.80
N GLU A 278 -6.13 30.21 5.08
CA GLU A 278 -4.90 30.21 5.90
C GLU A 278 -4.19 28.85 5.81
N ARG A 279 -4.91 27.74 6.00
CA ARG A 279 -4.36 26.39 5.92
C ARG A 279 -3.83 26.04 4.53
N ALA A 280 -4.55 26.40 3.47
CA ALA A 280 -4.12 26.14 2.10
C ALA A 280 -2.84 26.93 1.76
N VAL A 281 -2.78 28.21 2.14
CA VAL A 281 -1.61 29.06 1.94
C VAL A 281 -0.41 28.54 2.73
N GLU A 282 -0.60 28.15 3.99
CA GLU A 282 0.50 27.64 4.81
C GLU A 282 1.05 26.31 4.27
N ARG A 283 0.17 25.40 3.82
CA ARG A 283 0.61 24.18 3.12
C ARG A 283 1.39 24.51 1.84
N GLY A 284 0.93 25.48 1.06
CA GLY A 284 1.65 25.96 -0.12
C GLY A 284 3.07 26.47 0.20
N LYS A 285 3.22 27.22 1.30
CA LYS A 285 4.55 27.66 1.78
C LYS A 285 5.42 26.50 2.23
N GLN A 286 4.86 25.53 2.96
CA GLN A 286 5.60 24.36 3.44
C GLN A 286 6.10 23.52 2.26
N HIS A 287 5.25 23.28 1.26
CA HIS A 287 5.65 22.63 0.02
C HIS A 287 6.71 23.42 -0.75
N ALA A 288 6.61 24.74 -0.82
CA ALA A 288 7.61 25.58 -1.48
C ALA A 288 8.98 25.62 -0.75
N ARG A 289 9.00 25.33 0.56
CA ARG A 289 10.24 25.21 1.36
C ARG A 289 10.92 23.86 1.21
N GLN A 290 10.18 22.83 0.79
CA GLN A 290 10.79 21.55 0.49
C GLN A 290 11.58 21.70 -0.81
N PRO A 291 12.84 21.23 -0.87
CA PRO A 291 13.58 21.20 -2.13
C PRO A 291 12.72 20.44 -3.15
N PRO A 292 12.73 20.83 -4.44
CA PRO A 292 12.00 20.11 -5.47
C PRO A 292 12.38 18.63 -5.38
N GLN A 293 11.47 17.84 -4.81
CA GLN A 293 11.50 16.40 -4.97
C GLN A 293 11.17 16.16 -6.43
N ASP A 294 11.89 15.22 -7.06
CA ASP A 294 11.78 14.74 -8.45
C ASP A 294 10.47 15.06 -9.19
N ASP A 295 10.52 15.19 -10.52
CA ASP A 295 9.43 15.53 -11.45
C ASP A 295 8.09 14.75 -11.33
N SER A 296 7.91 13.87 -10.33
CA SER A 296 6.62 13.31 -9.93
C SER A 296 5.75 14.39 -9.27
N GLN A 297 5.11 15.17 -10.15
CA GLN A 297 4.09 16.17 -9.90
C GLN A 297 3.04 15.70 -8.88
N LEU A 298 3.26 15.94 -7.58
CA LEU A 298 2.14 16.22 -6.69
C LEU A 298 1.44 17.47 -7.28
N PRO A 299 0.10 17.48 -7.39
CA PRO A 299 -0.60 18.66 -7.88
C PRO A 299 -0.14 19.87 -7.06
N PRO A 300 0.21 20.99 -7.72
CA PRO A 300 0.76 22.14 -7.02
C PRO A 300 -0.22 22.54 -5.92
N CYS A 301 0.28 22.60 -4.68
CA CYS A 301 -0.50 23.19 -3.60
C CYS A 301 -0.91 24.60 -4.02
N LEU A 302 -2.16 24.97 -3.72
CA LEU A 302 -2.68 26.30 -4.05
C LEU A 302 -1.70 27.36 -3.54
N SER A 303 -1.24 28.23 -4.44
CA SER A 303 -0.38 29.34 -4.03
C SER A 303 -1.15 30.32 -3.14
N ALA A 304 -0.42 31.20 -2.45
CA ALA A 304 -1.01 32.29 -1.67
C ALA A 304 -1.99 33.17 -2.48
N LYS A 305 -1.79 33.25 -3.80
CA LYS A 305 -2.62 34.01 -4.72
C LYS A 305 -3.86 33.23 -5.19
N GLU A 306 -3.75 31.91 -5.37
CA GLU A 306 -4.84 31.07 -5.90
C GLU A 306 -5.80 30.59 -4.81
N ALA A 307 -5.30 30.35 -3.60
CA ALA A 307 -6.10 29.77 -2.52
C ALA A 307 -7.38 30.56 -2.21
N PRO A 308 -7.38 31.90 -2.08
CA PRO A 308 -8.61 32.66 -1.85
C PRO A 308 -9.63 32.47 -2.96
N THR A 309 -9.21 32.59 -4.23
CA THR A 309 -10.09 32.48 -5.40
C THR A 309 -10.76 31.12 -5.47
N VAL A 310 -9.97 30.05 -5.31
CA VAL A 310 -10.45 28.68 -5.39
C VAL A 310 -11.40 28.37 -4.23
N ILE A 311 -11.05 28.74 -3.00
CA ILE A 311 -11.89 28.45 -1.83
C ILE A 311 -13.17 29.28 -1.84
N TRP A 312 -13.13 30.54 -2.27
CA TRP A 312 -14.33 31.35 -2.45
C TRP A 312 -15.26 30.79 -3.52
N TYR A 313 -14.70 30.28 -4.63
CA TYR A 313 -15.48 29.58 -5.65
C TYR A 313 -16.24 28.40 -5.05
N TYR A 314 -15.58 27.56 -4.25
CA TYR A 314 -16.26 26.46 -3.56
C TYR A 314 -17.34 26.96 -2.59
N LYS A 315 -17.05 28.01 -1.82
CA LYS A 315 -18.02 28.58 -0.87
C LYS A 315 -19.25 29.14 -1.57
N SER A 316 -19.10 29.83 -2.70
CA SER A 316 -20.22 30.45 -3.41
C SER A 316 -21.14 29.43 -4.09
N HIS A 317 -20.64 28.22 -4.33
CA HIS A 317 -21.41 27.10 -4.92
C HIS A 317 -21.78 26.04 -3.87
N TRP A 318 -21.50 26.30 -2.59
CA TRP A 318 -21.76 25.34 -1.53
C TRP A 318 -23.26 25.27 -1.25
N GLU A 319 -23.80 24.05 -1.33
CA GLU A 319 -25.16 23.72 -0.89
C GLU A 319 -25.06 22.88 0.37
N ASP A 320 -25.76 23.27 1.44
CA ASP A 320 -25.74 22.52 2.70
C ASP A 320 -26.23 21.08 2.50
N PRO A 321 -25.61 20.10 3.17
CA PRO A 321 -26.02 18.71 3.07
C PRO A 321 -27.38 18.52 3.75
N HIS A 322 -28.28 17.80 3.09
CA HIS A 322 -29.61 17.46 3.59
C HIS A 322 -29.86 15.96 3.47
N LEU A 323 -30.62 15.40 4.40
CA LEU A 323 -30.99 13.97 4.39
C LEU A 323 -31.94 13.62 3.24
N ASP A 324 -32.63 14.61 2.65
CA ASP A 324 -33.53 14.42 1.50
C ASP A 324 -32.80 13.96 0.22
N VAL A 325 -31.46 14.01 0.22
CA VAL A 325 -30.59 13.47 -0.83
C VAL A 325 -30.44 11.94 -0.73
N GLY A 326 -30.97 11.31 0.33
CA GLY A 326 -30.81 9.88 0.60
C GLY A 326 -29.55 9.54 1.41
N LEU A 327 -28.93 10.53 2.05
CA LEU A 327 -27.84 10.29 3.00
C LEU A 327 -28.38 9.58 4.25
N HIS A 328 -27.71 8.52 4.69
CA HIS A 328 -28.07 7.80 5.91
C HIS A 328 -27.85 8.67 7.17
N SER A 329 -26.74 9.40 7.21
CA SER A 329 -26.47 10.35 8.30
C SER A 329 -25.56 11.47 7.87
N ILE A 330 -25.68 12.62 8.53
CA ILE A 330 -24.77 13.76 8.38
C ILE A 330 -24.09 14.01 9.72
N LYS A 331 -22.75 14.08 9.72
CA LYS A 331 -21.94 14.45 10.88
C LYS A 331 -21.28 15.78 10.60
N VAL A 332 -21.60 16.81 11.38
CA VAL A 332 -21.04 18.15 11.20
C VAL A 332 -19.89 18.35 12.17
N CYS A 333 -18.71 18.67 11.65
CA CYS A 333 -17.51 18.94 12.42
C CYS A 333 -17.13 20.41 12.30
N LYS A 334 -17.32 21.18 13.37
CA LYS A 334 -16.95 22.61 13.44
C LYS A 334 -15.57 22.79 14.07
N THR A 335 -15.20 21.87 14.97
CA THR A 335 -13.95 21.89 15.71
C THR A 335 -13.10 20.67 15.39
N GLU A 336 -11.83 20.71 15.78
CA GLU A 336 -10.97 19.52 15.70
C GLU A 336 -11.48 18.38 16.60
N GLU A 337 -12.10 18.69 17.75
CA GLU A 337 -12.64 17.67 18.64
C GLU A 337 -13.82 16.95 17.99
N ASP A 338 -14.69 17.67 17.28
CA ASP A 338 -15.80 17.07 16.54
C ASP A 338 -15.29 16.04 15.52
N VAL A 339 -14.19 16.34 14.83
CA VAL A 339 -13.57 15.39 13.91
C VAL A 339 -13.08 14.16 14.67
N ARG A 340 -12.40 14.32 15.82
CA ARG A 340 -11.97 13.15 16.63
C ARG A 340 -13.15 12.27 17.02
N GLU A 341 -14.25 12.87 17.45
CA GLU A 341 -15.45 12.15 17.83
C GLU A 341 -16.06 11.41 16.64
N VAL A 342 -16.08 12.01 15.46
CA VAL A 342 -16.50 11.32 14.23
C VAL A 342 -15.58 10.17 13.86
N CYS A 343 -14.25 10.32 14.00
CA CYS A 343 -13.30 9.23 13.77
C CYS A 343 -13.52 8.07 14.76
N LYS A 344 -13.69 8.38 16.06
CA LYS A 344 -13.98 7.37 17.09
C LYS A 344 -15.29 6.65 16.80
N TRP A 345 -16.33 7.39 16.45
CA TRP A 345 -17.61 6.85 16.05
C TRP A 345 -17.47 5.91 14.85
N TRP A 346 -16.78 6.34 13.79
CA TRP A 346 -16.57 5.52 12.60
C TRP A 346 -15.80 4.24 12.88
N ILE A 347 -14.71 4.33 13.65
CA ILE A 347 -13.93 3.14 14.08
C ILE A 347 -14.82 2.18 14.88
N THR A 348 -15.70 2.71 15.73
CA THR A 348 -16.64 1.90 16.50
C THR A 348 -17.64 1.20 15.59
N GLU A 349 -18.16 1.88 14.58
CA GLU A 349 -19.13 1.32 13.64
C GLU A 349 -18.51 0.26 12.74
N LEU A 350 -17.30 0.51 12.24
CA LEU A 350 -16.50 -0.49 11.51
C LEU A 350 -16.31 -1.76 12.34
N LYS A 351 -15.95 -1.62 13.62
CA LYS A 351 -15.77 -2.78 14.51
C LYS A 351 -17.07 -3.56 14.70
N LYS A 352 -18.20 -2.89 14.88
CA LYS A 352 -19.51 -3.56 14.99
C LYS A 352 -19.84 -4.33 13.71
N ARG A 353 -19.61 -3.73 12.54
CA ARG A 353 -19.85 -4.37 11.24
C ARG A 353 -18.92 -5.57 11.02
N GLN A 354 -17.63 -5.45 11.34
CA GLN A 354 -16.68 -6.57 11.29
C GLN A 354 -17.11 -7.72 12.21
N GLN A 355 -17.52 -7.41 13.45
CA GLN A 355 -18.03 -8.40 14.40
C GLN A 355 -19.30 -9.09 13.89
N ALA A 356 -20.26 -8.33 13.35
CA ALA A 356 -21.48 -8.87 12.77
C ALA A 356 -21.21 -9.77 11.56
N ALA A 357 -20.14 -9.49 10.81
CA ALA A 357 -19.67 -10.31 9.69
C ALA A 357 -18.82 -11.51 10.11
N GLY A 358 -18.63 -11.75 11.43
CA GLY A 358 -17.77 -12.82 11.94
C GLY A 358 -16.28 -12.60 11.66
N LYS A 359 -15.87 -11.37 11.30
CA LYS A 359 -14.47 -11.01 11.06
C LYS A 359 -13.84 -10.50 12.36
N PRO A 360 -12.56 -10.80 12.63
CA PRO A 360 -11.86 -10.25 13.79
C PRO A 360 -11.84 -8.72 13.68
N ALA A 361 -12.10 -8.05 14.82
CA ALA A 361 -12.21 -6.60 14.91
C ALA A 361 -10.83 -5.93 14.86
N VAL A 362 -10.13 -6.05 13.74
CA VAL A 362 -8.78 -5.49 13.54
C VAL A 362 -8.91 -4.15 12.82
N CYS A 363 -8.51 -3.08 13.52
CA CYS A 363 -8.28 -1.77 12.91
C CYS A 363 -6.86 -1.76 12.34
N SER A 364 -6.74 -1.83 11.01
CA SER A 364 -5.44 -1.95 10.35
C SER A 364 -4.57 -0.70 10.58
N GLU A 365 -3.25 -0.85 10.57
CA GLU A 365 -2.33 0.31 10.67
C GLU A 365 -2.56 1.34 9.56
N ARG A 366 -3.04 0.91 8.38
CA ARG A 366 -3.42 1.82 7.29
C ARG A 366 -4.68 2.62 7.61
N GLN A 367 -5.69 2.04 8.27
CA GLN A 367 -6.83 2.80 8.78
C GLN A 367 -6.35 3.84 9.80
N LYS A 368 -5.45 3.48 10.71
CA LYS A 368 -4.84 4.43 11.66
C LYS A 368 -4.07 5.55 10.92
N SER A 369 -3.33 5.21 9.86
CA SER A 369 -2.58 6.16 9.03
C SER A 369 -3.50 7.14 8.30
N PHE A 370 -4.58 6.65 7.68
CA PHE A 370 -5.59 7.51 7.05
C PHE A 370 -6.18 8.52 8.04
N TRP A 371 -6.58 8.05 9.22
CA TRP A 371 -7.08 8.95 10.27
C TRP A 371 -6.01 9.92 10.77
N GLY A 372 -4.74 9.49 10.82
CA GLY A 372 -3.60 10.36 11.10
C GLY A 372 -3.35 11.43 10.02
N GLN A 373 -3.58 11.11 8.75
CA GLN A 373 -3.48 12.05 7.64
C GLN A 373 -4.65 13.05 7.63
N LEU A 374 -5.89 12.57 7.78
CA LEU A 374 -7.06 13.43 7.96
C LEU A 374 -6.86 14.38 9.14
N TRP A 375 -6.31 13.86 10.23
CA TRP A 375 -5.91 14.64 11.39
C TRP A 375 -4.85 15.70 11.05
N GLY A 376 -3.80 15.32 10.32
CA GLY A 376 -2.77 16.24 9.83
C GLY A 376 -3.33 17.36 8.94
N MET A 377 -4.31 17.06 8.08
CA MET A 377 -4.96 18.05 7.21
C MET A 377 -5.74 19.11 8.00
N LEU A 378 -6.26 18.73 9.17
CA LEU A 378 -7.03 19.61 10.05
C LEU A 378 -6.15 20.43 10.99
N ARG A 379 -4.99 19.92 11.40
CA ARG A 379 -4.17 20.52 12.46
C ARG A 379 -3.32 21.72 12.06
N GLY A 380 -3.60 22.35 10.91
CA GLY A 380 -2.83 23.44 10.29
C GLY A 380 -1.80 24.08 11.21
N SER A 381 -0.52 23.76 10.97
CA SER A 381 0.63 23.92 11.87
C SER A 381 0.57 25.18 12.75
N ARG A 382 0.02 25.05 13.96
CA ARG A 382 0.39 25.93 15.07
C ARG A 382 1.56 25.27 15.79
N SER A 383 2.77 25.56 15.32
CA SER A 383 4.01 25.50 16.11
C SER A 383 4.38 26.90 16.53
#